data_AF-A0A3B8Y109-F1
#
_entry.id   AF-A0A3B8Y109-F1
#
_cell.length_a   1.000
_cell.length_b   1.000
_cell.length_c   1.000
_cell.angle_alpha   90.00
_cell.angle_beta   90.00
_cell.angle_gamma   90.00
#
_symmetry.space_group_name_H-M   'P 1'
#
loop_
_entity.id
_entity.type
_entity.pdbx_description
1 polymer ?
#
loop_
_entity_poly.entity_id
_entity_poly.type
_entity_poly.pdbx_seq_one_letter_code
_entity_poly.pdbx_strand_id
1 'polypeptide(L)'
;MLKVKFELWNQSPEQLREDSLKAEHPRTRERLMALYEISRGQSATQVAKQTKRNPQTVMEWVHKYNQDGPFALNYQHSGGHPPLCLNP
;
A
#
# COMPACT_ATOMS: atom_id res chain seq x y z
N MET A 1 10.10 9.57 12.08
CA MET A 1 10.01 9.80 10.62
C MET A 1 9.57 8.49 9.97
N LEU A 2 8.53 8.52 9.14
CA LEU A 2 8.04 7.32 8.45
C LEU A 2 9.08 6.89 7.41
N LYS A 3 9.53 5.64 7.45
CA LYS A 3 10.52 5.08 6.51
C LYS A 3 10.02 3.75 5.94
N VAL A 4 10.14 3.60 4.63
CA VAL A 4 9.89 2.34 3.93
C VAL A 4 11.16 1.48 4.02
N LYS A 5 11.04 0.27 4.54
CA LYS A 5 12.16 -0.66 4.79
C LYS A 5 12.34 -1.65 3.65
N PHE A 6 12.53 -1.16 2.42
CA PHE A 6 12.70 -2.00 1.23
C PHE A 6 13.94 -2.92 1.31
N GLU A 7 14.96 -2.51 2.06
CA GLU A 7 16.17 -3.31 2.33
C GLU A 7 15.86 -4.64 3.02
N LEU A 8 14.81 -4.72 3.85
CA LEU A 8 14.40 -5.97 4.50
C LEU A 8 13.92 -7.03 3.50
N TRP A 9 13.52 -6.60 2.31
CA TRP A 9 12.92 -7.43 1.28
C TRP A 9 13.82 -7.55 0.04
N ASN A 10 15.09 -7.12 0.12
CA ASN A 10 16.02 -7.04 -1.01
C ASN A 10 15.43 -6.27 -2.22
N GLN A 11 14.59 -5.27 -1.95
CA GLN A 11 13.99 -4.41 -2.98
C GLN A 11 14.66 -3.02 -3.00
N SER A 12 14.46 -2.29 -4.09
CA SER A 12 14.79 -0.87 -4.21
C SER A 12 13.53 -0.01 -4.38
N PRO A 13 13.61 1.31 -4.15
CA PRO A 13 12.56 2.25 -4.55
C PRO A 13 12.12 2.08 -6.00
N GLU A 14 13.06 1.88 -6.92
CA GLU A 14 12.80 1.71 -8.35
C GLU A 14 11.97 0.44 -8.61
N GLN A 15 12.25 -0.65 -7.88
CA GLN A 15 11.45 -1.87 -7.98
C GLN A 15 10.00 -1.63 -7.54
N LEU A 16 9.76 -0.85 -6.48
CA LEU A 16 8.39 -0.48 -6.06
C LEU A 16 7.64 0.28 -7.15
N ARG A 17 8.34 1.18 -7.86
CA ARG A 17 7.77 1.91 -9.01
C ARG A 17 7.45 0.96 -10.16
N GLU A 18 8.36 0.04 -10.50
CA GLU A 18 8.10 -0.94 -11.55
C GLU A 18 6.92 -1.86 -11.22
N ASP A 19 6.90 -2.39 -10.00
CA ASP A 19 5.83 -3.26 -9.52
C ASP A 19 4.49 -2.53 -9.53
N SER A 20 4.48 -1.24 -9.15
CA SER A 20 3.31 -0.37 -9.27
C SER A 20 2.82 -0.30 -10.73
N LEU A 21 3.72 -0.06 -11.69
CA LEU A 21 3.35 0.06 -13.10
C LEU A 21 2.83 -1.26 -13.69
N LYS A 22 3.35 -2.40 -13.21
CA LYS A 22 2.95 -3.75 -13.63
C LYS A 22 1.71 -4.27 -12.89
N ALA A 23 1.33 -3.68 -11.75
CA ALA A 23 0.23 -4.16 -10.92
C ALA A 23 -1.12 -4.11 -11.66
N GLU A 24 -1.78 -5.26 -11.77
CA GLU A 24 -3.10 -5.39 -12.43
C GLU A 24 -4.18 -4.57 -11.71
N HIS A 25 -4.20 -4.60 -10.37
CA HIS A 25 -5.23 -3.95 -9.58
C HIS A 25 -4.90 -2.48 -9.26
N PRO A 26 -5.80 -1.51 -9.53
CA PRO A 26 -5.56 -0.08 -9.29
C PRO A 26 -5.18 0.24 -7.84
N ARG A 27 -5.80 -0.42 -6.85
CA ARG A 27 -5.45 -0.22 -5.42
C ARG A 27 -4.04 -0.70 -5.06
N THR A 28 -3.55 -1.76 -5.70
CA THR A 28 -2.18 -2.25 -5.46
C THR A 28 -1.17 -1.30 -6.05
N ARG A 29 -1.43 -0.84 -7.28
CA ARG A 29 -0.67 0.24 -7.95
C ARG A 29 -0.59 1.50 -7.08
N GLU A 30 -1.73 1.98 -6.60
CA GLU A 30 -1.80 3.17 -5.73
C GLU A 30 -0.92 3.02 -4.47
N ARG A 31 -1.00 1.87 -3.79
CA ARG A 31 -0.23 1.59 -2.57
C ARG A 31 1.27 1.54 -2.85
N LEU A 32 1.68 0.84 -3.90
CA LEU A 32 3.10 0.72 -4.28
C LEU A 32 3.69 2.09 -4.66
N MET A 33 2.94 2.89 -5.43
CA MET A 33 3.37 4.24 -5.77
C MET A 33 3.47 5.16 -4.54
N ALA A 34 2.56 5.02 -3.58
CA ALA A 34 2.62 5.78 -2.32
C ALA A 34 3.91 5.47 -1.53
N LEU A 35 4.33 4.20 -1.46
CA LEU A 35 5.58 3.82 -0.82
C LEU A 35 6.81 4.35 -1.58
N TYR A 36 6.78 4.30 -2.91
CA TYR A 36 7.83 4.89 -3.74
C TYR A 36 7.99 6.39 -3.45
N GLU A 37 6.91 7.17 -3.46
CA GLU A 37 6.97 8.62 -3.17
C GLU A 37 7.52 8.91 -1.75
N ILE A 38 7.14 8.11 -0.76
CA ILE A 38 7.68 8.24 0.60
C ILE A 38 9.17 7.92 0.64
N SER A 39 9.61 6.89 -0.09
CA SER A 39 11.03 6.55 -0.19
C SER A 39 11.86 7.66 -0.86
N ARG A 40 11.23 8.49 -1.70
CA ARG A 40 11.82 9.68 -2.34
C ARG A 40 11.81 10.93 -1.45
N GLY A 41 11.30 10.83 -0.22
CA GLY A 41 11.31 11.90 0.78
C GLY A 41 9.97 12.62 0.96
N GLN A 42 8.90 12.20 0.29
CA GLN A 42 7.57 12.75 0.59
C GLN A 42 7.05 12.25 1.93
N SER A 43 6.31 13.11 2.63
CA SER A 43 5.60 12.72 3.85
C SER A 43 4.30 11.99 3.55
N ALA A 44 3.83 11.15 4.49
CA ALA A 44 2.53 10.48 4.37
C ALA A 44 1.38 11.47 4.13
N THR A 45 1.43 12.65 4.73
CA THR A 45 0.41 13.70 4.54
C THR A 45 0.39 14.25 3.11
N GLN A 46 1.56 14.45 2.49
CA GLN A 46 1.65 14.90 1.10
C GLN A 46 1.11 13.84 0.15
N VAL A 47 1.53 12.59 0.34
CA VAL A 47 1.08 11.46 -0.48
C VAL A 47 -0.43 11.22 -0.32
N ALA A 48 -0.94 11.29 0.91
CA ALA A 48 -2.37 11.17 1.19
C ALA A 48 -3.20 12.26 0.48
N LYS A 49 -2.71 13.50 0.46
CA LYS A 49 -3.35 14.60 -0.27
C LYS A 49 -3.40 14.33 -1.77
N GLN A 50 -2.30 13.84 -2.36
CA GLN A 50 -2.23 13.53 -3.80
C GLN A 50 -3.13 12.35 -4.19
N THR A 51 -3.20 11.33 -3.33
CA THR A 51 -3.99 10.10 -3.54
C THR A 51 -5.45 10.22 -3.07
N LYS A 52 -5.85 11.36 -2.48
CA LYS A 52 -7.16 11.58 -1.85
C LYS A 52 -7.49 10.53 -0.77
N ARG A 53 -6.47 10.16 0.01
CA ARG A 53 -6.56 9.21 1.13
C ARG A 53 -6.40 9.91 2.47
N ASN A 54 -6.74 9.18 3.52
CA ASN A 54 -6.39 9.58 4.88
C ASN A 54 -4.89 9.32 5.11
N PRO A 55 -4.12 10.28 5.69
CA PRO A 55 -2.73 10.05 6.07
C PRO A 55 -2.50 8.78 6.91
N GLN A 56 -3.44 8.44 7.78
CA GLN A 56 -3.41 7.21 8.58
C GLN A 56 -3.38 5.96 7.70
N THR A 57 -4.18 5.92 6.64
CA THR A 57 -4.20 4.81 5.69
C THR A 57 -2.86 4.65 4.96
N VAL A 58 -2.21 5.76 4.61
CA VAL A 58 -0.87 5.73 3.98
C VAL A 58 0.17 5.21 4.97
N MET A 59 0.10 5.64 6.24
CA MET A 59 0.98 5.13 7.29
C MET A 59 0.78 3.62 7.50
N GLU A 60 -0.47 3.14 7.51
CA GLU A 60 -0.79 1.71 7.60
C GLU A 60 -0.21 0.89 6.44
N TRP A 61 -0.20 1.43 5.21
CA TRP A 61 0.45 0.74 4.09
C TRP A 61 1.95 0.56 4.30
N VAL A 62 2.62 1.60 4.78
CA VAL A 62 4.05 1.52 5.11
C VAL A 62 4.29 0.52 6.24
N HIS A 63 3.46 0.53 7.28
CA HIS A 63 3.57 -0.43 8.38
C HIS A 63 3.39 -1.87 7.91
N LYS A 64 2.33 -2.15 7.13
CA LYS A 64 2.08 -3.49 6.56
C LYS A 64 3.23 -3.95 5.68
N TYR A 65 3.72 -3.10 4.79
CA TYR A 65 4.87 -3.44 3.96
C TYR A 65 6.13 -3.72 4.80
N ASN A 66 6.39 -2.92 5.83
CA ASN A 66 7.54 -3.13 6.70
C ASN A 66 7.45 -4.40 7.55
N GLN A 67 6.24 -4.93 7.78
CA GLN A 67 5.98 -6.15 8.55
C GLN A 67 5.98 -7.39 7.67
N ASP A 68 5.25 -7.33 6.54
CA ASP A 68 4.85 -8.50 5.76
C ASP A 68 5.35 -8.45 4.29
N GLY A 69 5.99 -7.36 3.89
CA GLY A 69 6.61 -7.21 2.57
C GLY A 69 5.67 -6.77 1.45
N PRO A 70 6.12 -6.83 0.18
CA PRO A 70 5.39 -6.30 -0.97
C PRO A 70 4.03 -6.98 -1.20
N PHE A 71 3.93 -8.27 -0.90
CA PHE A 71 2.68 -9.03 -1.07
C PHE A 71 1.54 -8.50 -0.18
N ALA A 72 1.85 -7.86 0.95
CA ALA A 72 0.86 -7.28 1.86
C ALA A 72 0.10 -6.08 1.25
N LEU A 73 0.65 -5.49 0.18
CA LEU A 73 0.01 -4.39 -0.53
C LEU A 73 -0.93 -4.86 -1.63
N ASN A 74 -0.91 -6.15 -1.98
CA ASN A 74 -1.82 -6.72 -2.96
C ASN A 74 -3.26 -6.52 -2.51
N TYR A 75 -4.12 -6.21 -3.47
CA TYR A 75 -5.53 -6.08 -3.20
C TYR A 75 -6.08 -7.48 -2.95
N GLN A 76 -6.48 -7.73 -1.71
CA GLN A 76 -7.30 -8.88 -1.37
C GLN A 76 -8.73 -8.39 -1.26
N HIS A 77 -9.62 -9.01 -2.02
CA HIS A 77 -11.05 -8.81 -1.85
C HIS A 77 -11.45 -9.43 -0.51
N SER A 78 -11.48 -8.63 0.55
CA SER A 78 -12.16 -9.01 1.79
C SER A 78 -13.64 -9.16 1.44
N GLY A 79 -14.12 -10.40 1.33
CA GLY A 79 -15.53 -10.68 1.08
C GLY A 79 -16.40 -9.86 2.03
N GLY A 80 -17.40 -9.18 1.49
CA GLY A 80 -18.39 -8.48 2.30
C GLY A 80 -19.03 -9.46 3.29
N HIS A 81 -19.54 -8.94 4.42
CA HIS A 81 -20.32 -9.74 5.35
C HIS A 81 -21.37 -10.53 4.55
N PRO A 82 -21.45 -11.87 4.69
CA PRO A 82 -22.55 -12.62 4.11
C PRO A 82 -23.86 -12.01 4.64
N PRO A 83 -24.89 -11.83 3.78
CA PRO A 83 -26.14 -11.26 4.22
C PRO A 83 -26.71 -12.08 5.39
N LEU A 84 -27.13 -11.39 6.45
CA LEU A 84 -27.76 -11.97 7.65
C LEU A 84 -29.18 -12.50 7.38
N CYS A 85 -29.38 -13.22 6.28
CA CYS A 85 -30.61 -13.96 6.04
C CYS A 85 -30.43 -15.37 6.64
N LEU A 86 -30.63 -15.48 7.95
CA LEU A 86 -31.07 -16.71 8.58
C LEU A 86 -32.53 -16.95 8.13
N ASN A 87 -32.75 -17.92 7.24
CA ASN A 87 -34.04 -18.60 7.12
C ASN A 87 -33.80 -20.07 7.50
N PRO A 88 -34.78 -20.69 8.18
CA PRO A 88 -35.90 -21.29 7.46
C PRO A 88 -37.26 -20.61 7.70
#